data_AF-A0A4Z0EL52-F1
#
_entry.id   AF-A0A4Z0EL52-F1
#
_cell.length_a   1.000
_cell.length_b   1.000
_cell.length_c   1.000
_cell.angle_alpha   90.00
_cell.angle_beta   90.00
_cell.angle_gamma   90.00
#
_symmetry.space_group_name_H-M   'P 1'
#
loop_
_entity.id
_entity.type
_entity.pdbx_description
1 polymer ?
#
loop_
_entity_poly.entity_id
_entity_poly.type
_entity_poly.pdbx_seq_one_letter_code
_entity_poly.pdbx_strand_id
1 'polypeptide(L)'
;MRLSPSLLLLLPAAYLTACASSQPAAQGDASKQTVLATNATSHYLATPPTIDGSASEWTDSLQYDANSHLQYQVLNDDRMVYVRLKANDAPTQAKLVYLGTVVWLDSTGRNQQQLGIRFPLAVDLNSFKPSAERPAGAMGPTAAERQAEHVERLRTAIAGDHEMELLNYRGSKEPVLTDSESKLGVKAAIGLDSRNNIIYELAVPLRLVYRRVPALATGQSAAIGVWIAGQKPKLPAGSQSQSDMSVVGPQGMGGGYGGGMGGMGGGYGGRGGYGGRGMSRGSSGPSFQTFTLKTSAQLVGK
;
A
#
# COMPACT_ATOMS: atom_id res chain seq x y z
N MET A 1 -74.87 40.91 1.28
CA MET A 1 -74.27 39.55 1.29
C MET A 1 -74.65 38.89 -0.05
N ARG A 2 -74.00 39.24 -1.16
CA ARG A 2 -72.79 38.64 -1.82
C ARG A 2 -72.91 37.16 -2.21
N LEU A 3 -73.58 36.94 -3.35
CA LEU A 3 -73.13 36.31 -4.62
C LEU A 3 -72.22 35.05 -4.64
N SER A 4 -72.72 34.07 -5.40
CA SER A 4 -72.07 33.31 -6.50
C SER A 4 -71.54 31.88 -6.30
N PRO A 5 -71.53 31.07 -7.39
CA PRO A 5 -71.71 29.61 -7.37
C PRO A 5 -70.40 28.84 -7.58
N SER A 6 -70.42 27.52 -7.35
CA SER A 6 -69.34 26.61 -7.76
C SER A 6 -69.88 25.50 -8.64
N LEU A 7 -69.32 25.47 -9.85
CA LEU A 7 -69.59 24.60 -10.99
C LEU A 7 -68.90 23.24 -10.78
N LEU A 8 -69.66 22.16 -10.96
CA LEU A 8 -69.18 20.78 -11.05
C LEU A 8 -68.84 20.46 -12.52
N LEU A 9 -67.66 19.89 -12.80
CA LEU A 9 -67.34 19.12 -14.02
C LEU A 9 -66.18 18.16 -13.65
N LEU A 10 -66.46 16.86 -13.50
CA LEU A 10 -66.40 15.79 -14.51
C LEU A 10 -64.96 15.40 -14.93
N LEU A 11 -64.52 14.24 -14.40
CA LEU A 11 -63.46 13.39 -14.94
C LEU A 11 -63.87 12.85 -16.33
N PRO A 12 -62.88 12.58 -17.19
CA PRO A 12 -62.66 11.17 -17.51
C PRO A 12 -61.17 10.77 -17.56
N ALA A 13 -60.94 9.52 -17.16
CA ALA A 13 -59.69 8.80 -17.20
C ALA A 13 -59.15 8.67 -18.64
N ALA A 14 -57.88 9.02 -18.84
CA ALA A 14 -57.14 8.71 -20.05
C ALA A 14 -56.07 7.65 -19.74
N TYR A 15 -56.20 6.52 -20.43
CA TYR A 15 -55.25 5.41 -20.50
C TYR A 15 -53.84 5.92 -20.88
N LEU A 16 -52.82 5.50 -20.12
CA LEU A 16 -51.43 5.58 -20.56
C LEU A 16 -50.91 4.17 -20.85
N THR A 17 -50.78 3.90 -22.14
CA THR A 17 -50.11 2.78 -22.76
C THR A 17 -48.63 2.74 -22.38
N ALA A 18 -48.17 1.59 -21.87
CA ALA A 18 -46.76 1.31 -21.65
C ALA A 18 -46.07 0.98 -22.99
N CYS A 19 -45.20 1.87 -23.47
CA CYS A 19 -44.23 1.57 -24.52
C CYS A 19 -42.95 1.04 -23.87
N ALA A 20 -42.71 -0.25 -24.00
CA ALA A 20 -41.43 -0.87 -23.70
C ALA A 20 -40.42 -0.48 -24.79
N SER A 21 -39.44 0.34 -24.45
CA SER A 21 -38.24 0.57 -25.27
C SER A 21 -37.10 -0.32 -24.77
N SER A 22 -36.72 -1.28 -25.59
CA SER A 22 -35.56 -2.14 -25.41
C SER A 22 -34.26 -1.32 -25.49
N GLN A 23 -33.49 -1.27 -24.39
CA GLN A 23 -32.11 -0.82 -24.42
C GLN A 23 -31.19 -2.00 -24.85
N PRO A 24 -30.22 -1.78 -25.76
CA PRO A 24 -29.24 -2.80 -26.10
C PRO A 24 -28.20 -2.93 -24.99
N ALA A 25 -27.91 -4.18 -24.62
CA ALA A 25 -26.88 -4.53 -23.65
C ALA A 25 -25.49 -4.11 -24.15
N ALA A 26 -24.92 -3.08 -23.53
CA ALA A 26 -23.50 -2.80 -23.62
C ALA A 26 -22.76 -3.73 -22.65
N GLN A 27 -22.17 -4.79 -23.20
CA GLN A 27 -21.16 -5.60 -22.52
C GLN A 27 -19.93 -4.72 -22.26
N GLY A 28 -19.81 -4.23 -21.04
CA GLY A 28 -18.63 -3.53 -20.53
C GLY A 28 -17.67 -4.52 -19.88
N ASP A 29 -16.48 -4.57 -20.46
CA ASP A 29 -15.27 -5.31 -20.06
C ASP A 29 -15.07 -5.42 -18.54
N ALA A 30 -15.20 -6.64 -18.04
CA ALA A 30 -15.07 -7.00 -16.64
C ALA A 30 -13.60 -7.26 -16.27
N SER A 31 -12.80 -6.20 -16.18
CA SER A 31 -11.50 -6.28 -15.49
C SER A 31 -11.00 -4.92 -15.00
N LYS A 32 -11.78 -4.27 -14.13
CA LYS A 32 -11.25 -3.40 -13.07
C LYS A 32 -11.91 -3.82 -11.78
N GLN A 33 -11.22 -4.65 -11.02
CA GLN A 33 -11.62 -4.97 -9.65
C GLN A 33 -11.46 -3.69 -8.82
N THR A 34 -12.55 -2.93 -8.72
CA THR A 34 -12.66 -1.81 -7.80
C THR A 34 -12.55 -2.40 -6.40
N VAL A 35 -11.41 -2.19 -5.74
CA VAL A 35 -11.27 -2.44 -4.30
C VAL A 35 -12.36 -1.59 -3.64
N LEU A 36 -13.41 -2.26 -3.15
CA LEU A 36 -14.52 -1.60 -2.47
C LEU A 36 -13.95 -0.93 -1.22
N ALA A 37 -14.00 0.40 -1.17
CA ALA A 37 -13.68 1.12 0.04
C ALA A 37 -14.68 0.70 1.11
N THR A 38 -14.21 0.10 2.20
CA THR A 38 -15.05 -0.12 3.38
C THR A 38 -15.45 1.25 3.93
N ASN A 39 -16.75 1.52 3.99
CA ASN A 39 -17.27 2.73 4.62
C ASN A 39 -17.22 2.51 6.14
N ALA A 40 -16.15 2.98 6.78
CA ALA A 40 -16.00 2.98 8.22
C ALA A 40 -16.54 4.30 8.81
N THR A 41 -16.98 4.26 10.06
CA THR A 41 -17.17 5.48 10.86
C THR A 41 -15.90 5.66 11.69
N SER A 42 -15.33 6.87 11.73
CA SER A 42 -14.24 7.13 12.68
C SER A 42 -14.79 7.23 14.10
N HIS A 43 -13.93 7.08 15.11
CA HIS A 43 -14.30 7.39 16.49
C HIS A 43 -13.71 8.75 16.92
N TYR A 44 -14.51 9.53 17.63
CA TYR A 44 -14.10 10.82 18.19
C TYR A 44 -13.20 10.59 19.41
N LEU A 45 -12.08 11.31 19.48
CA LEU A 45 -11.18 11.30 20.62
C LEU A 45 -11.29 12.59 21.42
N ALA A 46 -11.70 12.46 22.69
CA ALA A 46 -11.69 13.58 23.64
C ALA A 46 -10.26 13.95 24.09
N THR A 47 -9.35 12.98 24.06
CA THR A 47 -7.94 13.15 24.38
C THR A 47 -7.11 12.68 23.19
N PRO A 48 -6.36 13.56 22.53
CA PRO A 48 -5.45 13.20 21.44
C PRO A 48 -4.41 12.16 21.88
N PRO A 49 -4.08 11.17 21.04
CA PRO A 49 -2.98 10.27 21.31
C PRO A 49 -1.64 10.99 21.04
N THR A 50 -0.65 10.63 21.83
CA THR A 50 0.76 10.84 21.58
C THR A 50 1.16 9.96 20.40
N ILE A 51 1.89 10.54 19.45
CA ILE A 51 2.33 9.86 18.24
C ILE A 51 3.77 9.44 18.47
N ASP A 52 3.96 8.27 19.07
CA ASP A 52 5.25 7.74 19.54
C ASP A 52 5.52 6.30 19.07
N GLY A 53 4.62 5.71 18.29
CA GLY A 53 4.70 4.33 17.83
C GLY A 53 4.22 3.32 18.88
N SER A 54 3.45 3.76 19.89
CA SER A 54 2.88 2.93 20.94
C SER A 54 1.36 3.02 20.99
N ALA A 55 0.69 1.88 20.85
CA ALA A 55 -0.77 1.82 20.82
C ALA A 55 -1.47 2.01 22.19
N SER A 56 -0.75 2.39 23.26
CA SER A 56 -1.27 2.38 24.65
C SER A 56 -2.44 3.33 24.91
N GLU A 57 -2.52 4.43 24.15
CA GLU A 57 -3.58 5.45 24.26
C GLU A 57 -4.70 5.25 23.25
N TRP A 58 -4.55 4.27 22.36
CA TRP A 58 -5.51 3.99 21.31
C TRP A 58 -6.53 2.94 21.75
N THR A 59 -7.65 2.87 21.03
CA THR A 59 -8.65 1.83 21.26
C THR A 59 -8.26 0.51 20.57
N ASP A 60 -8.68 -0.63 21.09
CA ASP A 60 -8.37 -1.95 20.50
C ASP A 60 -9.28 -2.35 19.31
N SER A 61 -10.12 -1.43 18.82
CA SER A 61 -11.08 -1.67 17.72
C SER A 61 -10.46 -1.48 16.33
N LEU A 62 -9.46 -2.31 16.00
CA LEU A 62 -8.84 -2.35 14.68
C LEU A 62 -9.69 -3.11 13.66
N GLN A 63 -9.77 -2.57 12.44
CA GLN A 63 -10.28 -3.29 11.27
C GLN A 63 -9.13 -4.09 10.63
N TYR A 64 -9.44 -5.20 9.96
CA TYR A 64 -8.44 -6.00 9.25
C TYR A 64 -8.73 -6.00 7.74
N ASP A 65 -7.72 -5.67 6.95
CA ASP A 65 -7.77 -5.80 5.49
C ASP A 65 -6.96 -7.04 5.06
N ALA A 66 -7.67 -8.05 4.56
CA ALA A 66 -7.07 -9.33 4.18
C ALA A 66 -6.09 -9.21 3.00
N ASN A 67 -6.25 -8.20 2.13
CA ASN A 67 -5.41 -8.03 0.94
C ASN A 67 -4.04 -7.47 1.27
N SER A 68 -3.98 -6.49 2.16
CA SER A 68 -2.73 -5.89 2.63
C SER A 68 -2.14 -6.59 3.86
N HIS A 69 -2.92 -7.46 4.51
CA HIS A 69 -2.61 -8.06 5.81
C HIS A 69 -2.39 -7.01 6.93
N LEU A 70 -2.88 -5.78 6.73
CA LEU A 70 -2.80 -4.73 7.73
C LEU A 70 -4.05 -4.72 8.59
N GLN A 71 -3.82 -4.49 9.87
CA GLN A 71 -4.84 -3.99 10.77
C GLN A 71 -4.79 -2.46 10.78
N TYR A 72 -5.93 -1.79 10.76
CA TYR A 72 -5.98 -0.33 10.67
C TYR A 72 -7.10 0.28 11.49
N GLN A 73 -6.93 1.55 11.84
CA GLN A 73 -7.94 2.36 12.49
C GLN A 73 -7.81 3.82 12.04
N VAL A 74 -8.95 4.47 11.82
CA VAL A 74 -9.03 5.90 11.50
C VAL A 74 -9.86 6.57 12.58
N LEU A 75 -9.27 7.54 13.28
CA LEU A 75 -9.89 8.32 14.35
C LEU A 75 -9.82 9.80 14.01
N ASN A 76 -10.55 10.63 14.77
CA ASN A 76 -10.42 12.07 14.64
C ASN A 76 -10.74 12.80 15.95
N ASP A 77 -10.29 14.04 16.04
CA ASP A 77 -10.82 15.04 16.96
C ASP A 77 -11.34 16.24 16.14
N ASP A 78 -11.50 17.41 16.77
CA ASP A 78 -11.96 18.63 16.09
C ASP A 78 -10.95 19.22 15.07
N ARG A 79 -9.68 18.80 15.13
CA ARG A 79 -8.56 19.46 14.42
C ARG A 79 -7.70 18.50 13.61
N MET A 80 -7.70 17.22 13.94
CA MET A 80 -6.79 16.20 13.45
C MET A 80 -7.56 14.98 12.97
N VAL A 81 -7.02 14.32 11.96
CA VAL A 81 -7.31 12.93 11.65
C VAL A 81 -6.12 12.08 12.07
N TYR A 82 -6.40 10.91 12.62
CA TYR A 82 -5.41 9.96 13.09
C TYR A 82 -5.54 8.65 12.32
N VAL A 83 -4.42 8.08 11.91
CA VAL A 83 -4.35 6.76 11.28
C VAL A 83 -3.38 5.90 12.08
N ARG A 84 -3.84 4.73 12.51
CA ARG A 84 -2.99 3.69 13.09
C ARG A 84 -2.98 2.47 12.20
N LEU A 85 -1.79 1.90 12.00
CA LEU A 85 -1.63 0.58 11.36
C LEU A 85 -0.93 -0.38 12.29
N LYS A 86 -1.26 -1.66 12.15
CA LYS A 86 -0.58 -2.75 12.81
C LYS A 86 -0.29 -3.87 11.83
N ALA A 87 0.96 -4.35 11.84
CA ALA A 87 1.42 -5.49 11.04
C ALA A 87 2.09 -6.53 11.94
N ASN A 88 1.61 -7.77 11.84
CA ASN A 88 2.04 -8.89 12.69
C ASN A 88 2.79 -10.00 11.93
N ASP A 89 2.82 -9.96 10.60
CA ASP A 89 3.58 -10.91 9.77
C ASP A 89 4.85 -10.27 9.20
N ALA A 90 5.94 -11.04 9.17
CA ALA A 90 7.25 -10.56 8.75
C ALA A 90 7.27 -9.95 7.33
N PRO A 91 6.61 -10.52 6.31
CA PRO A 91 6.52 -9.91 4.98
C PRO A 91 5.90 -8.50 4.98
N THR A 92 4.77 -8.29 5.67
CA THR A 92 4.11 -6.98 5.74
C THR A 92 4.94 -5.98 6.52
N GLN A 93 5.54 -6.40 7.65
CA GLN A 93 6.46 -5.57 8.43
C GLN A 93 7.65 -5.08 7.60
N ALA A 94 8.29 -6.00 6.88
CA ALA A 94 9.44 -5.68 6.02
C ALA A 94 9.06 -4.69 4.90
N LYS A 95 7.89 -4.85 4.28
CA LYS A 95 7.42 -3.91 3.26
C LYS A 95 7.16 -2.52 3.85
N LEU A 96 6.46 -2.46 4.99
CA LEU A 96 6.09 -1.20 5.62
C LEU A 96 7.34 -0.40 6.01
N VAL A 97 8.32 -1.06 6.63
CA VAL A 97 9.53 -0.44 7.19
C VAL A 97 10.61 -0.21 6.14
N TYR A 98 10.95 -1.23 5.35
CA TYR A 98 12.13 -1.13 4.49
C TYR A 98 11.83 -0.47 3.15
N LEU A 99 10.65 -0.71 2.59
CA LEU A 99 10.29 -0.07 1.32
C LEU A 99 9.69 1.32 1.56
N GLY A 100 9.18 1.57 2.76
CA GLY A 100 8.45 2.78 3.09
C GLY A 100 6.98 2.70 2.69
N THR A 101 6.20 3.61 3.24
CA THR A 101 4.75 3.65 3.08
C THR A 101 4.28 5.06 2.76
N VAL A 102 3.26 5.19 1.92
CA VAL A 102 2.57 6.47 1.69
C VAL A 102 1.14 6.36 2.16
N VAL A 103 0.73 7.28 3.03
CA VAL A 103 -0.68 7.49 3.39
C VAL A 103 -1.20 8.70 2.62
N TRP A 104 -2.08 8.44 1.66
CA TRP A 104 -2.83 9.46 0.93
C TRP A 104 -4.14 9.78 1.64
N LEU A 105 -4.41 11.07 1.79
CA LEU A 105 -5.61 11.61 2.39
C LEU A 105 -6.35 12.50 1.40
N ASP A 106 -7.68 12.41 1.37
CA ASP A 106 -8.54 13.32 0.61
C ASP A 106 -9.83 13.68 1.34
N SER A 107 -10.28 14.92 1.14
CA SER A 107 -11.47 15.47 1.80
C SER A 107 -12.80 14.99 1.21
N THR A 108 -12.78 14.17 0.16
CA THR A 108 -14.00 13.69 -0.53
C THR A 108 -14.44 12.30 -0.09
N GLY A 109 -13.58 11.57 0.63
CA GLY A 109 -13.83 10.18 0.98
C GLY A 109 -13.67 9.20 -0.19
N ARG A 110 -13.05 9.62 -1.31
CA ARG A 110 -12.99 8.84 -2.57
C ARG A 110 -11.60 8.27 -2.87
N ASN A 111 -10.71 8.28 -1.88
CA ASN A 111 -9.34 7.75 -1.96
C ASN A 111 -8.51 8.40 -3.09
N GLN A 112 -8.63 9.72 -3.21
CA GLN A 112 -7.81 10.53 -4.12
C GLN A 112 -6.44 10.83 -3.51
N GLN A 113 -5.44 11.09 -4.35
CA GLN A 113 -4.08 11.46 -3.92
C GLN A 113 -3.97 12.96 -3.66
N GLN A 114 -4.78 13.50 -2.74
CA GLN A 114 -4.81 14.95 -2.50
C GLN A 114 -3.62 15.42 -1.65
N LEU A 115 -3.36 14.79 -0.51
CA LEU A 115 -2.18 15.02 0.33
C LEU A 115 -1.56 13.67 0.68
N GLY A 116 -0.28 13.47 0.43
CA GLY A 116 0.43 12.24 0.77
C GLY A 116 1.45 12.46 1.88
N ILE A 117 1.54 11.52 2.80
CA ILE A 117 2.59 11.48 3.82
C ILE A 117 3.39 10.20 3.58
N ARG A 118 4.66 10.35 3.20
CA ARG A 118 5.59 9.23 3.04
C ARG A 118 6.41 9.07 4.31
N PHE A 119 6.09 8.02 5.05
CA PHE A 119 6.73 7.62 6.29
C PHE A 119 6.40 6.14 6.53
N PRO A 120 7.33 5.28 6.95
CA PRO A 120 8.77 5.53 6.99
C PRO A 120 9.34 5.77 5.59
N LEU A 121 10.53 6.37 5.50
CA LEU A 121 11.24 6.47 4.21
C LEU A 121 11.89 5.14 3.84
N ALA A 122 12.04 4.89 2.54
CA ALA A 122 12.67 3.66 2.07
C ALA A 122 14.13 3.61 2.51
N VAL A 123 14.55 2.50 3.11
CA VAL A 123 15.96 2.27 3.47
C VAL A 123 16.72 1.69 2.28
N ASP A 124 18.00 2.00 2.16
CA ASP A 124 18.86 1.30 1.21
C ASP A 124 19.08 -0.13 1.72
N LEU A 125 18.48 -1.11 1.05
CA LEU A 125 18.61 -2.52 1.43
C LEU A 125 20.07 -3.00 1.38
N ASN A 126 20.94 -2.35 0.62
CA ASN A 126 22.37 -2.70 0.57
C ASN A 126 23.14 -2.22 1.80
N SER A 127 22.57 -1.29 2.57
CA SER A 127 23.15 -0.85 3.85
C SER A 127 23.03 -1.91 4.94
N PHE A 128 22.11 -2.88 4.79
CA PHE A 128 22.05 -4.03 5.68
C PHE A 128 23.25 -4.93 5.41
N LYS A 129 24.20 -4.92 6.34
CA LYS A 129 25.32 -5.86 6.33
C LYS A 129 24.76 -7.29 6.35
N PRO A 130 25.27 -8.20 5.51
CA PRO A 130 24.99 -9.61 5.66
C PRO A 130 25.31 -10.03 7.10
N SER A 131 24.45 -10.85 7.69
CA SER A 131 24.77 -11.55 8.93
C SER A 131 26.16 -12.17 8.82
N ALA A 132 26.96 -12.02 9.88
CA ALA A 132 28.37 -12.42 9.93
C ALA A 132 28.64 -13.76 9.23
N GLU A 133 29.75 -13.83 8.48
CA GLU A 133 30.16 -15.02 7.75
C GLU A 133 30.12 -16.23 8.69
N ARG A 134 29.22 -17.17 8.37
CA ARG A 134 29.10 -18.40 9.14
C ARG A 134 30.24 -19.34 8.77
N PRO A 135 30.81 -20.08 9.75
CA PRO A 135 31.82 -21.08 9.46
C PRO A 135 31.35 -22.06 8.39
N ALA A 136 32.23 -22.42 7.46
CA ALA A 136 31.94 -23.40 6.43
C ALA A 136 31.50 -24.73 7.06
N GLY A 137 30.33 -25.23 6.66
CA GLY A 137 29.74 -26.47 7.19
C GLY A 137 28.75 -26.28 8.34
N ALA A 138 28.50 -25.04 8.80
CA ALA A 138 27.43 -24.77 9.75
C ALA A 138 26.04 -25.03 9.13
N MET A 139 25.12 -25.58 9.92
CA MET A 139 23.72 -25.69 9.53
C MET A 139 23.13 -24.29 9.27
N GLY A 140 22.22 -24.18 8.31
CA GLY A 140 21.51 -22.93 8.02
C GLY A 140 20.78 -22.38 9.25
N PRO A 141 20.39 -21.09 9.24
CA PRO A 141 19.80 -20.47 10.43
C PRO A 141 18.50 -21.15 10.83
N THR A 142 18.34 -21.36 12.14
CA THR A 142 17.07 -21.87 12.67
C THR A 142 15.94 -20.87 12.41
N ALA A 143 14.70 -21.30 12.54
CA ALA A 143 13.56 -20.36 12.43
C ALA A 143 13.63 -19.26 13.49
N ALA A 144 14.06 -19.60 14.72
CA ALA A 144 14.22 -18.64 15.82
C ALA A 144 15.33 -17.63 15.53
N GLU A 145 16.47 -18.08 14.99
CA GLU A 145 17.57 -17.18 14.60
C GLU A 145 17.13 -16.19 13.51
N ARG A 146 16.42 -16.67 12.47
CA ARG A 146 15.89 -15.79 11.41
C ARG A 146 14.90 -14.78 11.95
N GLN A 147 14.04 -15.19 12.89
CA GLN A 147 13.08 -14.28 13.51
C GLN A 147 13.77 -13.22 14.36
N ALA A 148 14.77 -13.61 15.16
CA ALA A 148 15.55 -12.66 15.96
C ALA A 148 16.27 -11.65 15.08
N GLU A 149 16.92 -12.12 14.02
CA GLU A 149 17.60 -11.26 13.04
C GLU A 149 16.64 -10.28 12.36
N HIS A 150 15.45 -10.74 11.95
CA HIS A 150 14.41 -9.88 11.37
C HIS A 150 14.00 -8.76 12.34
N VAL A 151 13.75 -9.10 13.61
CA VAL A 151 13.36 -8.11 14.63
C VAL A 151 14.49 -7.09 14.88
N GLU A 152 15.74 -7.53 14.95
CA GLU A 152 16.88 -6.61 15.12
C GLU A 152 17.05 -5.66 13.94
N ARG A 153 16.86 -6.15 12.71
CA ARG A 153 16.87 -5.30 11.51
C ARG A 153 15.73 -4.29 11.51
N LEU A 154 14.53 -4.68 11.95
CA LEU A 154 13.41 -3.75 12.11
C LEU A 154 13.72 -2.67 13.14
N ARG A 155 14.24 -3.04 14.32
CA ARG A 155 14.65 -2.08 15.36
C ARG A 155 15.66 -1.07 14.85
N THR A 156 16.65 -1.54 14.10
CA THR A 156 17.71 -0.70 13.53
C THR A 156 17.13 0.30 12.52
N ALA A 157 16.26 -0.17 11.63
CA ALA A 157 15.63 0.69 10.62
C ALA A 157 14.70 1.74 11.25
N ILE A 158 13.88 1.34 12.22
CA ILE A 158 12.94 2.23 12.94
C ILE A 158 13.70 3.30 13.72
N ALA A 159 14.79 2.92 14.41
CA ALA A 159 15.55 3.85 15.24
C ALA A 159 16.22 4.99 14.45
N GLY A 160 16.42 4.83 13.14
CA GLY A 160 17.01 5.86 12.28
C GLY A 160 15.98 6.71 11.53
N ASP A 161 14.68 6.41 11.64
CA ASP A 161 13.65 7.03 10.81
C ASP A 161 12.97 8.18 11.55
N HIS A 162 13.50 9.38 11.32
CA HIS A 162 13.04 10.62 11.96
C HIS A 162 12.52 11.66 10.96
N GLU A 163 12.55 11.35 9.67
CA GLU A 163 12.15 12.25 8.58
C GLU A 163 10.96 11.64 7.83
N MET A 164 10.16 12.51 7.23
CA MET A 164 9.07 12.13 6.34
C MET A 164 9.02 13.08 5.14
N GLU A 165 8.32 12.66 4.09
CA GLU A 165 8.02 13.55 2.97
C GLU A 165 6.53 13.85 2.85
N LEU A 166 6.23 15.12 2.59
CA LEU A 166 4.89 15.59 2.23
C LEU A 166 4.77 15.65 0.71
N LEU A 167 3.87 14.83 0.17
CA LEU A 167 3.57 14.72 -1.26
C LEU A 167 2.33 15.55 -1.60
N ASN A 168 2.32 16.19 -2.77
CA ASN A 168 1.24 17.06 -3.23
C ASN A 168 0.93 18.23 -2.26
N TYR A 169 1.86 18.56 -1.38
CA TYR A 169 1.68 19.63 -0.41
C TYR A 169 1.53 20.98 -1.12
N ARG A 170 0.40 21.66 -0.89
CA ARG A 170 0.02 22.91 -1.57
C ARG A 170 0.04 22.82 -3.10
N GLY A 171 -0.19 21.62 -3.66
CA GLY A 171 -0.17 21.39 -5.10
C GLY A 171 1.23 21.30 -5.72
N SER A 172 2.30 21.28 -4.90
CA SER A 172 3.66 21.00 -5.38
C SER A 172 3.76 19.57 -5.89
N LYS A 173 4.38 19.38 -7.06
CA LYS A 173 4.74 18.04 -7.55
C LYS A 173 5.98 17.47 -6.88
N GLU A 174 6.84 18.35 -6.35
CA GLU A 174 8.03 17.91 -5.63
C GLU A 174 7.71 17.63 -4.16
N PRO A 175 8.15 16.47 -3.63
CA PRO A 175 8.04 16.16 -2.21
C PRO A 175 8.76 17.19 -1.33
N VAL A 176 8.20 17.48 -0.17
CA VAL A 176 8.84 18.31 0.86
C VAL A 176 9.32 17.43 1.99
N LEU A 177 10.64 17.34 2.18
CA LEU A 177 11.25 16.65 3.31
C LEU A 177 11.07 17.48 4.60
N THR A 178 10.72 16.82 5.70
CA THR A 178 10.54 17.42 7.01
C THR A 178 10.78 16.38 8.11
N ASP A 179 11.04 16.84 9.34
CA ASP A 179 11.01 15.97 10.52
C ASP A 179 9.65 15.28 10.65
N SER A 180 9.67 14.05 11.16
CA SER A 180 8.51 13.20 11.49
C SER A 180 7.56 13.88 12.48
N GLU A 181 8.04 14.84 13.28
CA GLU A 181 7.23 15.83 13.99
C GLU A 181 7.41 17.22 13.33
N SER A 182 6.61 17.48 12.30
CA SER A 182 6.75 18.70 11.50
C SER A 182 6.20 19.95 12.21
N LYS A 183 6.77 21.11 11.89
CA LYS A 183 6.24 22.44 12.31
C LYS A 183 4.83 22.73 11.78
N LEU A 184 4.35 21.95 10.81
CA LEU A 184 2.99 22.05 10.28
C LEU A 184 1.95 21.33 11.14
N GLY A 185 2.40 20.53 12.12
CA GLY A 185 1.56 19.72 13.00
C GLY A 185 1.27 18.32 12.47
N VAL A 186 1.87 17.92 11.33
CA VAL A 186 1.88 16.51 10.91
C VAL A 186 2.88 15.77 11.79
N LYS A 187 2.43 14.67 12.39
CA LYS A 187 3.26 13.80 13.23
C LYS A 187 3.17 12.37 12.73
N ALA A 188 4.28 11.67 12.62
CA ALA A 188 4.31 10.26 12.29
C ALA A 188 5.31 9.53 13.18
N ALA A 189 4.98 8.32 13.57
CA ALA A 189 5.87 7.48 14.37
C ALA A 189 5.66 6.01 14.04
N ILE A 190 6.70 5.23 14.26
CA ILE A 190 6.68 3.79 14.04
C ILE A 190 7.47 3.10 15.16
N GLY A 191 6.91 2.02 15.68
CA GLY A 191 7.48 1.28 16.81
C GLY A 191 7.17 -0.21 16.75
N LEU A 192 7.74 -0.94 17.70
CA LEU A 192 7.46 -2.36 17.92
C LEU A 192 6.77 -2.54 19.28
N ASP A 193 5.67 -3.29 19.30
CA ASP A 193 5.05 -3.70 20.55
C ASP A 193 5.80 -4.87 21.22
N SER A 194 5.35 -5.28 22.41
CA SER A 194 5.96 -6.38 23.18
C SER A 194 5.90 -7.75 22.50
N ARG A 195 5.08 -7.88 21.44
CA ARG A 195 4.98 -9.09 20.60
C ARG A 195 5.70 -8.93 19.27
N ASN A 196 6.51 -7.88 19.11
CA ASN A 196 7.20 -7.49 17.89
C ASN A 196 6.25 -7.22 16.71
N ASN A 197 5.01 -6.79 16.97
CA ASN A 197 4.17 -6.23 15.91
C ASN A 197 4.61 -4.80 15.63
N ILE A 198 4.57 -4.39 14.36
CA ILE A 198 4.76 -3.00 14.00
C ILE A 198 3.52 -2.22 14.38
N ILE A 199 3.72 -1.08 15.03
CA ILE A 199 2.71 -0.06 15.28
C ILE A 199 3.15 1.18 14.51
N TYR A 200 2.32 1.60 13.56
CA TYR A 200 2.51 2.83 12.80
C TYR A 200 1.42 3.82 13.19
N GLU A 201 1.79 5.07 13.39
CA GLU A 201 0.91 6.13 13.81
C GLU A 201 1.13 7.38 12.97
N LEU A 202 0.02 8.05 12.64
CA LEU A 202 0.03 9.28 11.88
C LEU A 202 -1.07 10.20 12.39
N ALA A 203 -0.71 11.45 12.69
CA ALA A 203 -1.64 12.54 12.95
C ALA A 203 -1.48 13.62 11.86
N VAL A 204 -2.60 14.00 11.24
CA VAL A 204 -2.62 15.04 10.20
C VAL A 204 -3.65 16.10 10.54
N PRO A 205 -3.27 17.40 10.58
CA PRO A 205 -4.24 18.47 10.77
C PRO A 205 -5.25 18.53 9.62
N LEU A 206 -6.54 18.57 9.95
CA LEU A 206 -7.65 18.65 8.98
C LEU A 206 -7.50 19.86 8.06
N ARG A 207 -6.94 20.97 8.54
CA ARG A 207 -6.64 22.18 7.73
C ARG A 207 -5.68 21.94 6.55
N LEU A 208 -4.92 20.85 6.56
CA LEU A 208 -4.02 20.49 5.45
C LEU A 208 -4.75 19.71 4.35
N VAL A 209 -5.90 19.11 4.67
CA VAL A 209 -6.69 18.29 3.73
C VAL A 209 -7.96 19.03 3.30
N TYR A 210 -8.61 19.76 4.19
CA TYR A 210 -9.82 20.52 3.88
C TYR A 210 -9.49 21.98 3.60
N ARG A 211 -10.03 22.52 2.50
CA ARG A 211 -9.95 23.96 2.20
C ARG A 211 -10.60 24.80 3.32
N ARG A 212 -11.68 24.28 3.89
CA ARG A 212 -12.35 24.81 5.07
C ARG A 212 -12.62 23.64 6.00
N VAL A 213 -12.07 23.68 7.21
CA VAL A 213 -12.29 22.60 8.20
C VAL A 213 -13.79 22.48 8.44
N PRO A 214 -14.38 21.29 8.27
CA PRO A 214 -15.81 21.09 8.48
C PRO A 214 -16.15 21.30 9.95
N ALA A 215 -17.33 21.87 10.21
CA ALA A 215 -17.93 21.73 11.52
C ALA A 215 -18.41 20.27 11.64
N LEU A 216 -17.93 19.56 12.66
CA LEU A 216 -18.25 18.15 12.88
C LEU A 216 -19.48 17.99 13.79
N ALA A 217 -20.40 18.96 13.77
CA ALA A 217 -21.60 18.91 14.60
C ALA A 217 -22.49 17.71 14.21
N THR A 218 -23.27 17.21 15.17
CA THR A 218 -24.20 16.10 14.97
C THR A 218 -25.08 16.34 13.73
N GLY A 219 -25.00 15.46 12.74
CA GLY A 219 -25.75 15.54 11.48
C GLY A 219 -25.02 16.18 10.29
N GLN A 220 -23.82 16.75 10.47
CA GLN A 220 -22.94 17.14 9.36
C GLN A 220 -21.99 16.00 9.02
N SER A 221 -22.02 15.53 7.76
CA SER A 221 -21.14 14.45 7.30
C SER A 221 -19.91 15.02 6.60
N ALA A 222 -18.75 14.93 7.24
CA ALA A 222 -17.46 15.09 6.57
C ALA A 222 -16.81 13.72 6.45
N ALA A 223 -16.29 13.39 5.26
CA ALA A 223 -15.62 12.12 5.02
C ALA A 223 -14.14 12.36 4.71
N ILE A 224 -13.28 11.47 5.20
CA ILE A 224 -11.87 11.41 4.85
C ILE A 224 -11.59 10.10 4.11
N GLY A 225 -11.00 10.20 2.92
CA GLY A 225 -10.49 9.03 2.21
C GLY A 225 -9.07 8.76 2.68
N VAL A 226 -8.76 7.50 2.99
CA VAL A 226 -7.44 7.05 3.39
C VAL A 226 -6.98 5.95 2.45
N TRP A 227 -5.89 6.20 1.72
CA TRP A 227 -5.26 5.21 0.86
C TRP A 227 -3.81 4.99 1.26
N ILE A 228 -3.52 3.78 1.73
CA ILE A 228 -2.21 3.35 2.16
C ILE A 228 -1.58 2.54 1.03
N ALA A 229 -0.38 2.93 0.62
CA ALA A 229 0.36 2.30 -0.46
C ALA A 229 1.78 1.98 -0.02
N GLY A 230 2.11 0.69 0.01
CA GLY A 230 3.50 0.24 0.13
C GLY A 230 4.30 0.65 -1.10
N GLN A 231 5.55 1.04 -0.92
CA GLN A 231 6.40 1.46 -2.03
C GLN A 231 7.12 0.27 -2.68
N LYS A 232 7.59 0.49 -3.91
CA LYS A 232 8.44 -0.47 -4.60
C LYS A 232 9.89 -0.30 -4.15
N PRO A 233 10.70 -1.37 -4.12
CA PRO A 233 12.12 -1.25 -3.90
C PRO A 233 12.75 -0.29 -4.91
N LYS A 234 13.61 0.62 -4.45
CA LYS A 234 14.45 1.44 -5.33
C LYS A 234 15.58 0.55 -5.85
N LEU A 235 15.34 -0.13 -6.98
CA LEU A 235 16.39 -0.90 -7.64
C LEU A 235 17.43 0.06 -8.25
N PRO A 236 18.73 -0.24 -8.19
CA PRO A 236 19.75 0.55 -8.87
C PRO A 236 19.46 0.62 -10.37
N ALA A 237 19.64 1.80 -10.97
CA ALA A 237 19.65 1.99 -12.41
C ALA A 237 20.77 1.11 -13.00
N GLY A 238 20.40 0.00 -13.65
CA GLY A 238 21.34 -0.97 -14.21
C GLY A 238 20.89 -2.43 -14.10
N SER A 239 19.94 -2.74 -13.21
CA SER A 239 19.32 -4.08 -13.16
C SER A 239 18.13 -4.19 -14.12
N GLN A 240 18.37 -4.00 -15.41
CA GLN A 240 17.46 -4.58 -16.41
C GLN A 240 17.63 -6.09 -16.34
N SER A 241 16.76 -6.76 -15.58
CA SER A 241 16.51 -8.18 -15.80
C SER A 241 16.04 -8.32 -17.25
N GLN A 242 16.95 -8.76 -18.13
CA GLN A 242 16.60 -9.34 -19.42
C GLN A 242 15.78 -10.60 -19.16
N SER A 243 14.50 -10.42 -18.95
CA SER A 243 13.50 -11.48 -19.03
C SER A 243 12.35 -10.96 -19.87
N ASP A 244 12.68 -10.57 -21.11
CA ASP A 244 11.74 -10.41 -22.20
C ASP A 244 12.35 -11.10 -23.43
N MET A 245 12.40 -12.44 -23.35
CA MET A 245 12.45 -13.29 -24.54
C MET A 245 11.00 -13.64 -24.86
N SER A 246 10.25 -12.64 -25.33
CA SER A 246 8.99 -12.86 -26.02
C SER A 246 9.29 -13.47 -27.39
N VAL A 247 8.93 -14.74 -27.48
CA VAL A 247 8.53 -15.49 -28.67
C VAL A 247 8.22 -14.59 -29.87
N VAL A 248 9.05 -14.69 -30.91
CA VAL A 248 8.62 -14.48 -32.30
C VAL A 248 8.80 -15.82 -33.01
N GLY A 249 7.68 -16.31 -33.57
CA GLY A 249 7.52 -17.62 -34.18
C GLY A 249 8.26 -17.84 -35.51
N PRO A 250 7.98 -18.97 -36.19
CA PRO A 250 8.97 -19.75 -36.92
C PRO A 250 8.86 -19.62 -38.44
N GLN A 251 9.92 -19.19 -39.14
CA GLN A 251 10.05 -19.45 -40.59
C GLN A 251 11.43 -19.08 -41.16
N GLY A 252 11.97 -19.93 -42.04
CA GLY A 252 13.08 -19.62 -42.96
C GLY A 252 14.42 -20.27 -42.58
N MET A 253 14.70 -21.53 -42.96
CA MET A 253 15.29 -21.98 -44.23
C MET A 253 16.60 -21.28 -44.68
N GLY A 254 17.63 -22.12 -44.90
CA GLY A 254 18.82 -21.86 -45.70
C GLY A 254 19.98 -21.24 -44.91
N GLY A 255 21.17 -21.80 -44.78
CA GLY A 255 21.93 -22.67 -45.67
C GLY A 255 23.29 -22.00 -45.91
N GLY A 256 24.41 -22.64 -45.57
CA GLY A 256 25.74 -22.05 -45.82
C GLY A 256 26.90 -22.71 -45.07
N TYR A 257 27.51 -23.71 -45.73
CA TYR A 257 28.92 -24.15 -45.74
C TYR A 257 29.93 -23.18 -45.07
N GLY A 258 31.02 -23.58 -44.41
CA GLY A 258 31.81 -24.80 -44.41
C GLY A 258 33.28 -24.45 -44.06
N GLY A 259 34.05 -25.42 -43.54
CA GLY A 259 35.52 -25.38 -43.36
C GLY A 259 35.99 -24.86 -42.00
N GLY A 260 36.92 -25.47 -41.25
CA GLY A 260 37.81 -26.61 -41.50
C GLY A 260 38.73 -26.85 -40.28
N MET A 261 39.55 -27.91 -40.40
CA MET A 261 40.63 -28.37 -39.48
C MET A 261 40.16 -28.95 -38.12
N GLY A 262 40.45 -30.19 -37.74
CA GLY A 262 41.54 -31.08 -38.12
C GLY A 262 42.52 -31.19 -36.94
N GLY A 263 42.46 -32.29 -36.17
CA GLY A 263 43.36 -32.54 -35.04
C GLY A 263 43.05 -33.85 -34.32
N MET A 264 43.69 -34.92 -34.77
CA MET A 264 43.72 -36.24 -34.15
C MET A 264 44.41 -36.21 -32.77
N GLY A 265 43.95 -37.07 -31.85
CA GLY A 265 44.68 -37.40 -30.62
C GLY A 265 43.90 -38.37 -29.75
N GLY A 266 44.14 -39.67 -29.93
CA GLY A 266 43.53 -40.73 -29.12
C GLY A 266 44.09 -40.80 -27.70
N GLY A 267 43.26 -41.26 -26.77
CA GLY A 267 43.64 -41.53 -25.39
C GLY A 267 42.52 -42.26 -24.66
N TYR A 268 42.69 -43.58 -24.52
CA TYR A 268 41.88 -44.43 -23.64
C TYR A 268 41.95 -43.96 -22.19
N GLY A 269 40.84 -44.06 -21.46
CA GLY A 269 40.90 -44.26 -20.01
C GLY A 269 39.86 -43.51 -19.19
N GLY A 270 38.74 -44.18 -18.92
CA GLY A 270 38.23 -44.28 -17.57
C GLY A 270 37.36 -43.14 -17.03
N ARG A 271 36.18 -43.57 -16.56
CA ARG A 271 35.55 -43.14 -15.30
C ARG A 271 34.78 -41.82 -15.34
N GLY A 272 33.47 -41.94 -15.07
CA GLY A 272 32.70 -40.89 -14.43
C GLY A 272 31.55 -40.36 -15.28
N GLY A 273 30.46 -41.11 -15.33
CA GLY A 273 29.18 -40.53 -15.64
C GLY A 273 28.82 -39.51 -14.55
N TYR A 274 28.70 -38.24 -14.93
CA TYR A 274 27.86 -37.27 -14.23
C TYR A 274 27.30 -36.31 -15.29
N GLY A 275 26.09 -36.65 -15.76
CA GLY A 275 25.18 -35.68 -16.33
C GLY A 275 24.77 -34.69 -15.24
N GLY A 276 25.58 -33.65 -15.06
CA GLY A 276 25.29 -32.51 -14.20
C GLY A 276 24.86 -31.34 -15.07
N ARG A 277 23.64 -31.41 -15.60
CA ARG A 277 22.93 -30.27 -16.18
C ARG A 277 23.05 -29.12 -15.16
N GLY A 278 23.79 -28.08 -15.51
CA GLY A 278 23.87 -26.85 -14.72
C GLY A 278 22.48 -26.24 -14.64
N MET A 279 21.71 -26.64 -13.64
CA MET A 279 20.53 -25.91 -13.23
C MET A 279 21.05 -24.62 -12.58
N SER A 280 21.15 -23.60 -13.42
CA SER A 280 21.09 -22.21 -13.02
C SER A 280 19.89 -22.10 -12.07
N ARG A 281 20.17 -22.09 -10.76
CA ARG A 281 19.19 -21.72 -9.75
C ARG A 281 18.83 -20.28 -10.08
N GLY A 282 17.74 -20.12 -10.81
CA GLY A 282 17.03 -18.86 -10.89
C GLY A 282 16.79 -18.44 -9.46
N SER A 283 17.59 -17.49 -8.99
CA SER A 283 17.27 -16.72 -7.80
C SER A 283 16.01 -15.98 -8.18
N SER A 284 14.86 -16.58 -7.88
CA SER A 284 13.59 -15.89 -7.80
C SER A 284 13.80 -14.87 -6.69
N GLY A 285 14.29 -13.69 -7.07
CA GLY A 285 14.38 -12.55 -6.18
C GLY A 285 13.01 -12.37 -5.53
N PRO A 286 12.95 -11.85 -4.29
CA PRO A 286 11.68 -11.67 -3.61
C PRO A 286 10.76 -10.86 -4.54
N SER A 287 9.64 -11.44 -4.96
CA SER A 287 8.61 -10.69 -5.66
C SER A 287 8.00 -9.74 -4.64
N PHE A 288 8.53 -8.52 -4.55
CA PHE A 288 7.98 -7.48 -3.67
C PHE A 288 6.68 -6.97 -4.29
N GLN A 289 5.60 -7.73 -4.11
CA GLN A 289 4.26 -7.20 -4.35
C GLN A 289 3.98 -6.12 -3.31
N THR A 290 3.75 -4.90 -3.78
CA THR A 290 3.33 -3.77 -2.94
C THR A 290 1.94 -4.05 -2.36
N PHE A 291 1.72 -3.72 -1.09
CA PHE A 291 0.38 -3.76 -0.52
C PHE A 291 -0.38 -2.47 -0.81
N THR A 292 -1.71 -2.55 -0.86
CA THR A 292 -2.59 -1.39 -0.94
C THR A 292 -3.78 -1.60 -0.01
N LEU A 293 -4.18 -0.55 0.71
CA LEU A 293 -5.38 -0.51 1.53
C LEU A 293 -6.12 0.78 1.23
N LYS A 294 -7.43 0.69 0.95
CA LYS A 294 -8.29 1.86 0.75
C LYS A 294 -9.49 1.79 1.66
N THR A 295 -9.74 2.86 2.40
CA THR A 295 -10.90 2.98 3.28
C THR A 295 -11.42 4.41 3.23
N SER A 296 -12.70 4.60 3.51
CA SER A 296 -13.29 5.91 3.74
C SER A 296 -13.81 5.96 5.16
N ALA A 297 -13.60 7.06 5.87
CA ALA A 297 -14.08 7.24 7.23
C ALA A 297 -14.98 8.49 7.31
N GLN A 298 -16.18 8.34 7.87
CA GLN A 298 -17.00 9.49 8.24
C GLN A 298 -16.47 10.07 9.55
N LEU A 299 -16.03 11.33 9.50
CA LEU A 299 -15.58 12.11 10.65
C LEU A 299 -16.77 12.41 11.57
N VAL A 300 -16.54 12.29 12.87
CA VAL A 300 -17.54 12.51 13.91
C VAL A 300 -17.12 13.66 14.81
N GLY A 301 -18.06 14.42 15.36
CA GLY A 301 -17.77 15.40 16.40
C GLY A 301 -18.11 14.90 17.79
N LYS A 302 -17.95 15.81 18.76
CA LYS A 302 -18.29 15.62 20.16
C LYS A 302 -19.79 15.41 20.39
#